data_AF-A0A8S0W751-F1
#
_entry.id   AF-A0A8S0W751-F1
#
_cell.length_a   1.000
_cell.length_b   1.000
_cell.length_c   1.000
_cell.angle_alpha   90.00
_cell.angle_beta   90.00
_cell.angle_gamma   90.00
#
_symmetry.space_group_name_H-M   'P 1'
#
loop_
_entity.id
_entity.type
_entity.pdbx_description
1 polymer ?
#
loop_
_entity_poly.entity_id
_entity_poly.type
_entity_poly.pdbx_seq_one_letter_code
_entity_poly.pdbx_strand_id
1 'polypeptide(L)'
;MHSDLPLALFVLLCSLSIVASIPTWEGMNGRSSIGSLIPGASNIRALGPAISQTMPQHLTVHVPGQLGNLTISPENVGPPLFFQTPPLFYINRNKLWLLVNETTVFPVNIRNMTGTHDLPMQLVLGKKTEGITYGSWRWQTTMLYYDVPGGRSNDGIYYLCRTESGLQNIFMTTVPSPTPPGCGITTLHSFIRAGMKDRRRTL
;
A
#
# COMPACT_ATOMS: atom_id res chain seq x y z
N MET A 1 51.19 -39.40 17.06
CA MET A 1 51.07 -38.27 16.10
C MET A 1 49.68 -38.16 15.47
N HIS A 2 48.55 -38.44 16.15
CA HIS A 2 47.20 -38.37 15.54
C HIS A 2 46.12 -37.79 16.49
N SER A 3 46.53 -37.01 17.51
CA SER A 3 45.62 -36.48 18.55
C SER A 3 44.85 -35.22 18.16
N ASP A 4 45.20 -34.57 17.05
CA ASP A 4 44.71 -33.22 16.71
C ASP A 4 43.51 -33.23 15.75
N LEU A 5 43.17 -34.39 15.17
CA LEU A 5 42.01 -34.57 14.28
C LEU A 5 40.65 -34.21 14.92
N PRO A 6 40.33 -34.60 16.16
CA PRO A 6 39.02 -34.29 16.74
C PRO A 6 38.84 -32.79 17.04
N LEU A 7 39.92 -32.08 17.38
CA LEU A 7 39.88 -30.65 17.64
C LEU A 7 39.60 -29.86 16.35
N ALA A 8 40.26 -30.23 15.25
CA ALA A 8 40.06 -29.59 13.95
C ALA A 8 38.61 -29.78 13.43
N LEU A 9 38.04 -30.98 13.60
CA LEU A 9 36.66 -31.27 13.19
C LEU A 9 35.64 -30.45 14.00
N PHE A 10 35.86 -30.31 15.31
CA PHE A 10 34.99 -29.53 16.19
C PHE A 10 35.00 -28.03 15.84
N VAL A 11 36.18 -27.47 15.55
CA VAL A 11 36.32 -26.07 15.11
C VAL A 11 35.62 -25.83 13.77
N LEU A 12 35.74 -26.77 12.83
CA LEU A 12 35.07 -26.69 11.52
C LEU A 12 33.54 -26.70 11.67
N LEU A 13 33.00 -27.62 12.50
CA LEU A 13 31.55 -27.71 12.76
C LEU A 13 30.99 -26.45 13.45
N CYS A 14 31.74 -25.85 14.38
CA CYS A 14 31.33 -24.60 15.03
C CYS A 14 31.31 -23.42 14.05
N SER A 15 32.23 -23.37 13.10
CA SER A 15 32.31 -22.28 12.11
C SER A 15 31.14 -22.24 11.13
N LEU A 16 30.55 -23.41 10.81
CA LEU A 16 29.38 -23.52 9.92
C LEU A 16 28.10 -22.92 10.53
N SER A 17 28.03 -22.82 11.86
CA SER A 17 26.85 -22.29 12.56
C SER A 17 26.78 -20.77 12.55
N ILE A 18 27.91 -20.08 12.34
CA ILE A 18 27.97 -18.60 12.39
C ILE A 18 27.35 -17.99 11.12
N VAL A 19 27.47 -18.66 9.97
CA VAL A 19 26.97 -18.15 8.68
C VAL A 19 25.43 -18.09 8.62
N ALA A 20 24.72 -18.95 9.36
CA ALA A 20 23.26 -18.97 9.41
C ALA A 20 22.65 -17.90 10.35
N SER A 21 23.48 -17.16 11.09
CA SER A 21 23.03 -16.22 12.12
C SER A 21 23.24 -14.75 11.77
N ILE A 22 23.77 -14.45 10.58
CA ILE A 22 23.69 -13.09 10.06
C ILE A 22 22.21 -12.86 9.76
N PRO A 23 21.50 -11.96 10.46
CA PRO A 23 20.16 -11.61 10.05
C PRO A 23 20.30 -11.11 8.61
N THR A 24 19.78 -11.88 7.64
CA THR A 24 19.72 -11.39 6.28
C THR A 24 18.77 -10.21 6.36
N TRP A 25 19.33 -9.00 6.30
CA TRP A 25 18.58 -7.76 6.16
C TRP A 25 18.00 -7.67 4.73
N GLU A 26 17.47 -8.78 4.24
CA GLU A 26 16.64 -8.93 3.04
C GLU A 26 15.32 -8.21 3.30
N GLY A 27 15.39 -6.88 3.29
CA GLY A 27 14.24 -6.02 3.54
C GLY A 27 14.57 -4.59 4.00
N MET A 28 15.82 -4.29 4.39
CA MET A 28 16.14 -2.99 5.02
C MET A 28 16.85 -1.95 4.14
N ASN A 29 17.04 -2.24 2.84
CA ASN A 29 17.64 -1.28 1.90
C ASN A 29 16.56 -0.48 1.16
N GLY A 30 16.01 0.51 1.83
CA GLY A 30 15.01 1.42 1.25
C GLY A 30 14.83 2.72 2.03
N ARG A 31 15.88 3.27 2.67
CA ARG A 31 15.80 4.65 3.19
C ARG A 31 15.88 5.62 2.02
N SER A 32 14.73 6.05 1.52
CA SER A 32 14.63 7.13 0.53
C SER A 32 13.47 8.06 0.87
N SER A 33 13.70 8.86 1.92
CA SER A 33 13.36 10.28 2.07
C SER A 33 13.33 10.56 3.57
N ILE A 34 14.19 11.47 4.03
CA ILE A 34 14.37 11.87 5.43
C ILE A 34 13.09 12.47 6.07
N GLY A 35 11.96 12.48 5.36
CA GLY A 35 10.68 13.00 5.83
C GLY A 35 9.63 11.97 6.29
N SER A 36 9.89 10.66 6.26
CA SER A 36 8.97 9.67 6.84
C SER A 36 9.64 8.87 7.95
N LEU A 37 9.35 9.25 9.19
CA LEU A 37 9.76 8.53 10.40
C LEU A 37 9.14 7.12 10.50
N ILE A 38 8.13 6.81 9.66
CA ILE A 38 7.43 5.53 9.66
C ILE A 38 7.97 4.65 8.51
N PRO A 39 8.66 3.55 8.82
CA PRO A 39 9.10 2.59 7.81
C PRO A 39 7.93 2.06 6.98
N GLY A 40 8.09 2.08 5.64
CA GLY A 40 7.09 1.55 4.71
C GLY A 40 5.95 2.51 4.36
N ALA A 41 5.97 3.75 4.85
CA ALA A 41 5.02 4.76 4.39
C ALA A 41 5.40 5.30 3.00
N SER A 42 4.40 5.38 2.12
CA SER A 42 4.57 5.80 0.73
C SER A 42 3.29 6.38 0.17
N ASN A 43 3.40 7.16 -0.91
CA ASN A 43 2.21 7.52 -1.67
C ASN A 43 1.65 6.31 -2.42
N ILE A 44 0.33 6.28 -2.58
CA ILE A 44 -0.34 5.24 -3.36
C ILE A 44 -0.78 5.89 -4.67
N ARG A 45 -0.22 5.42 -5.78
CA ARG A 45 -0.53 5.84 -7.13
C ARG A 45 -1.55 4.89 -7.74
N ALA A 46 -2.57 5.44 -8.38
CA ALA A 46 -3.55 4.66 -9.10
C ALA A 46 -3.16 4.53 -10.59
N LEU A 47 -3.35 3.35 -11.16
CA LEU A 47 -3.12 3.04 -12.57
C LEU A 47 -4.38 2.40 -13.15
N GLY A 48 -4.65 2.59 -14.44
CA GLY A 48 -5.79 1.96 -15.09
C GLY A 48 -6.27 2.70 -16.34
N PRO A 49 -7.18 2.10 -17.12
CA PRO A 49 -7.71 2.71 -18.35
C PRO A 49 -8.48 4.01 -18.12
N ALA A 50 -9.14 4.14 -16.97
CA ALA A 50 -9.91 5.33 -16.60
C ALA A 50 -9.04 6.48 -16.04
N ILE A 51 -7.72 6.25 -15.88
CA ILE A 51 -6.78 7.20 -15.31
C ILE A 51 -5.96 7.82 -16.44
N SER A 52 -5.92 9.15 -16.45
CA SER A 52 -5.13 9.88 -17.44
C SER A 52 -3.65 9.58 -17.24
N GLN A 53 -2.95 9.17 -18.31
CA GLN A 53 -1.53 8.86 -18.25
C GLN A 53 -0.64 10.10 -18.23
N THR A 54 -1.20 11.29 -18.53
CA THR A 54 -0.43 12.53 -18.62
C THR A 54 0.06 13.05 -17.27
N MET A 55 -0.66 12.73 -16.19
CA MET A 55 -0.30 13.14 -14.84
C MET A 55 -0.49 11.98 -13.85
N PRO A 56 0.46 11.78 -12.91
CA PRO A 56 0.28 10.79 -11.86
C PRO A 56 -0.95 11.13 -11.02
N GLN A 57 -1.78 10.11 -10.76
CA GLN A 57 -2.94 10.22 -9.90
C GLN A 57 -2.75 9.38 -8.65
N HIS A 58 -3.11 9.94 -7.52
CA HIS A 58 -2.85 9.37 -6.21
C HIS A 58 -4.14 9.14 -5.44
N LEU A 59 -4.12 8.10 -4.60
CA LEU A 59 -5.13 7.88 -3.58
C LEU A 59 -5.12 9.05 -2.61
N THR A 60 -6.28 9.66 -2.39
CA THR A 60 -6.43 10.81 -1.49
C THR A 60 -7.84 10.85 -0.90
N VAL A 61 -8.08 11.84 -0.03
CA VAL A 61 -9.41 12.23 0.45
C VAL A 61 -9.97 13.33 -0.44
N HIS A 62 -11.30 13.42 -0.55
CA HIS A 62 -11.98 14.48 -1.33
C HIS A 62 -11.61 15.88 -0.90
N VAL A 63 -11.57 16.11 0.42
CA VAL A 63 -11.22 17.40 1.00
C VAL A 63 -10.01 17.19 1.91
N PRO A 64 -8.88 17.87 1.65
CA PRO A 64 -7.67 17.72 2.45
C PRO A 64 -7.95 18.02 3.93
N GLY A 65 -7.47 17.15 4.82
CA GLY A 65 -7.69 17.27 6.26
C GLY A 65 -9.06 16.83 6.76
N GLN A 66 -10.00 16.48 5.88
CA GLN A 66 -11.28 15.88 6.27
C GLN A 66 -11.24 14.37 6.16
N LEU A 67 -11.94 13.71 7.06
CA LEU A 67 -12.17 12.26 7.03
C LEU A 67 -13.37 11.98 6.13
N GLY A 68 -13.35 10.84 5.44
CA GLY A 68 -14.44 10.46 4.54
C GLY A 68 -13.98 9.55 3.43
N ASN A 69 -14.71 9.58 2.32
CA ASN A 69 -14.49 8.68 1.20
C ASN A 69 -13.14 8.91 0.54
N LEU A 70 -12.45 7.82 0.21
CA LEU A 70 -11.23 7.90 -0.58
C LEU A 70 -11.55 8.03 -2.07
N THR A 71 -10.73 8.82 -2.75
CA THR A 71 -10.83 9.14 -4.17
C THR A 71 -9.44 9.11 -4.80
N ILE A 72 -9.41 9.25 -6.12
CA ILE A 72 -8.18 9.42 -6.91
C ILE A 72 -8.13 10.86 -7.40
N SER A 73 -7.04 11.56 -7.12
CA SER A 73 -6.80 12.93 -7.60
C SER A 73 -5.42 13.05 -8.25
N PRO A 74 -5.26 13.89 -9.29
CA PRO A 74 -3.93 14.18 -9.83
C PRO A 74 -3.11 15.01 -8.84
N GLU A 75 -1.79 14.83 -8.86
CA GLU A 75 -0.82 15.47 -7.96
C GLU A 75 -0.87 17.02 -7.95
N ASN A 76 -1.39 17.63 -9.02
CA ASN A 76 -1.36 19.09 -9.21
C ASN A 76 -2.74 19.76 -9.33
N VAL A 77 -3.82 19.12 -8.88
CA VAL A 77 -5.16 19.73 -8.90
C VAL A 77 -5.42 20.48 -7.60
N GLY A 78 -4.75 21.61 -7.46
CA GLY A 78 -4.99 22.61 -6.43
C GLY A 78 -4.79 24.01 -7.02
N PRO A 79 -5.29 25.07 -6.38
CA PRO A 79 -4.88 26.43 -6.72
C PRO A 79 -3.34 26.51 -6.73
N PRO A 80 -2.70 27.34 -7.58
CA PRO A 80 -1.24 27.42 -7.68
C PRO A 80 -0.51 27.78 -6.37
N LEU A 81 -1.25 28.14 -5.32
CA LEU A 81 -0.75 28.42 -3.97
C LEU A 81 -0.71 27.19 -3.04
N PHE A 82 -1.30 26.06 -3.44
CA PHE A 82 -1.35 24.84 -2.63
C PHE A 82 -0.98 23.62 -3.49
N PHE A 83 0.31 23.41 -3.72
CA PHE A 83 0.79 22.11 -4.19
C PHE A 83 0.46 21.07 -3.11
N GLN A 84 -0.48 20.18 -3.42
CA GLN A 84 -0.87 19.14 -2.48
C GLN A 84 0.04 17.94 -2.67
N THR A 85 1.03 17.81 -1.78
CA THR A 85 1.87 16.61 -1.72
C THR A 85 0.97 15.37 -1.54
N PRO A 86 1.15 14.31 -2.34
CA PRO A 86 0.36 13.09 -2.20
C PRO A 86 0.43 12.52 -0.78
N PRO A 87 -0.71 12.11 -0.20
CA PRO A 87 -0.72 11.58 1.15
C PRO A 87 0.05 10.27 1.25
N LEU A 88 0.64 10.03 2.42
CA LEU A 88 1.43 8.84 2.70
C LEU A 88 0.55 7.79 3.40
N PHE A 89 0.63 6.56 2.92
CA PHE A 89 -0.05 5.41 3.50
C PHE A 89 0.95 4.34 3.87
N TYR A 90 0.63 3.54 4.89
CA TYR A 90 1.43 2.40 5.28
C TYR A 90 0.55 1.26 5.81
N ILE A 91 1.08 0.04 5.75
CA ILE A 91 0.42 -1.13 6.31
C ILE A 91 1.07 -1.47 7.65
N ASN A 92 0.27 -1.57 8.71
CA ASN A 92 0.71 -2.01 10.02
C ASN A 92 -0.31 -2.99 10.60
N ARG A 93 0.17 -4.17 11.03
CA ARG A 93 -0.66 -5.29 11.52
C ARG A 93 -1.83 -5.60 10.58
N ASN A 94 -1.54 -5.75 9.29
CA ASN A 94 -2.52 -6.06 8.25
C ASN A 94 -3.63 -5.00 8.08
N LYS A 95 -3.43 -3.78 8.57
CA LYS A 95 -4.34 -2.63 8.41
C LYS A 95 -3.65 -1.52 7.63
N LEU A 96 -4.38 -0.90 6.71
CA LEU A 96 -3.91 0.26 5.97
C LEU A 96 -4.22 1.53 6.75
N TRP A 97 -3.22 2.40 6.88
CA TRP A 97 -3.29 3.65 7.62
C TRP A 97 -2.87 4.79 6.73
N LEU A 98 -3.56 5.93 6.85
CA LEU A 98 -3.11 7.22 6.36
C LEU A 98 -2.22 7.87 7.43
N LEU A 99 -1.04 8.30 7.01
CA LEU A 99 -0.14 9.13 7.80
C LEU A 99 -0.39 10.61 7.48
N VAL A 100 -0.90 11.35 8.45
CA VAL A 100 -1.15 12.80 8.29
C VAL A 100 0.03 13.61 8.83
N ASN A 101 0.55 13.21 9.99
CA ASN A 101 1.73 13.79 10.62
C ASN A 101 2.37 12.76 11.59
N GLU A 102 3.42 13.14 12.30
CA GLU A 102 4.18 12.25 13.19
C GLU A 102 3.35 11.62 14.34
N THR A 103 2.25 12.26 14.73
CA THR A 103 1.43 11.85 15.89
C THR A 103 0.03 11.38 15.49
N THR A 104 -0.37 11.60 14.24
CA THR A 104 -1.75 11.43 13.78
C THR A 104 -1.80 10.49 12.59
N VAL A 105 -2.48 9.36 12.81
CA VAL A 105 -2.76 8.36 11.78
C VAL A 105 -4.24 8.02 11.78
N PHE A 106 -4.79 7.75 10.60
CA PHE A 106 -6.19 7.40 10.43
C PHE A 106 -6.33 6.06 9.71
N PRO A 107 -7.14 5.12 10.22
CA PRO A 107 -7.37 3.85 9.55
C PRO A 107 -8.17 4.05 8.26
N VAL A 108 -7.77 3.30 7.22
CA VAL A 108 -8.58 3.09 6.02
C VAL A 108 -9.51 1.91 6.29
N ASN A 109 -10.79 2.22 6.39
CA ASN A 109 -11.86 1.27 6.64
C ASN A 109 -12.51 0.84 5.34
N ILE A 110 -13.18 -0.30 5.41
CA ILE A 110 -13.99 -0.82 4.31
C ILE A 110 -15.41 -0.90 4.80
N ARG A 111 -16.27 -0.06 4.23
CA ARG A 111 -17.68 -0.01 4.60
C ARG A 111 -18.50 -0.79 3.58
N ASN A 112 -19.47 -1.56 4.09
CA ASN A 112 -20.45 -2.21 3.24
C ASN A 112 -21.46 -1.16 2.75
N MET A 113 -21.63 -1.05 1.44
CA MET A 113 -22.59 -0.14 0.81
C MET A 113 -23.76 -0.97 0.30
N THR A 114 -24.87 -0.92 1.04
CA THR A 114 -26.10 -1.68 0.72
C THR A 114 -26.88 -1.11 -0.47
N GLY A 115 -26.44 0.01 -1.06
CA GLY A 115 -27.13 0.69 -2.17
C GLY A 115 -26.71 0.25 -3.57
N THR A 116 -25.57 -0.44 -3.72
CA THR A 116 -25.06 -0.89 -5.02
C THR A 116 -24.84 -2.39 -4.99
N HIS A 117 -25.79 -3.15 -5.57
CA HIS A 117 -25.72 -4.62 -5.65
C HIS A 117 -24.42 -5.13 -6.28
N ASP A 118 -23.80 -4.33 -7.15
CA ASP A 118 -22.63 -4.74 -7.94
C ASP A 118 -21.28 -4.45 -7.26
N LEU A 119 -21.22 -3.53 -6.29
CA LEU A 119 -20.00 -3.14 -5.58
C LEU A 119 -20.28 -2.94 -4.09
N PRO A 120 -20.13 -3.99 -3.27
CA PRO A 120 -20.57 -3.92 -1.89
C PRO A 120 -19.58 -3.19 -0.98
N MET A 121 -18.33 -2.92 -1.40
CA MET A 121 -17.30 -2.44 -0.48
C MET A 121 -16.67 -1.13 -0.95
N GLN A 122 -16.74 -0.11 -0.09
CA GLN A 122 -16.16 1.21 -0.32
C GLN A 122 -15.01 1.49 0.65
N LEU A 123 -13.95 2.12 0.15
CA LEU A 123 -12.82 2.59 0.95
C LEU A 123 -13.14 3.95 1.59
N VAL A 124 -13.05 4.01 2.92
CA VAL A 124 -13.41 5.21 3.70
C VAL A 124 -12.38 5.43 4.80
N LEU A 125 -11.91 6.66 4.94
CA LEU A 125 -11.03 7.07 6.03
C LEU A 125 -11.86 7.42 7.27
N GLY A 126 -11.53 6.83 8.42
CA GLY A 126 -12.26 7.04 9.68
C GLY A 126 -11.37 7.46 10.86
N LYS A 127 -11.99 7.82 11.99
CA LYS A 127 -11.27 8.08 13.26
C LYS A 127 -10.90 6.80 14.02
N LYS A 128 -11.65 5.73 13.77
CA LYS A 128 -11.54 4.43 14.42
C LYS A 128 -11.68 3.34 13.37
N THR A 129 -11.20 2.14 13.68
CA THR A 129 -11.40 0.97 12.84
C THR A 129 -12.87 0.55 12.89
N GLU A 130 -13.53 0.49 11.74
CA GLU A 130 -14.96 0.19 11.61
C GLU A 130 -15.27 -0.50 10.26
N GLY A 131 -16.50 -0.96 10.09
CA GLY A 131 -16.91 -1.70 8.90
C GLY A 131 -16.39 -3.15 8.92
N ILE A 132 -15.82 -3.61 7.82
CA ILE A 132 -15.29 -4.97 7.68
C ILE A 132 -13.93 -5.05 8.38
N THR A 133 -13.89 -5.61 9.59
CA THR A 133 -12.69 -5.66 10.44
C THR A 133 -11.85 -6.92 10.29
N TYR A 134 -12.39 -7.98 9.68
CA TYR A 134 -11.76 -9.30 9.62
C TYR A 134 -10.82 -9.52 8.43
N GLY A 135 -10.69 -8.58 7.50
CA GLY A 135 -9.76 -8.70 6.38
C GLY A 135 -8.37 -8.10 6.64
N SER A 136 -7.45 -8.40 5.73
CA SER A 136 -6.04 -8.04 5.78
C SER A 136 -5.61 -7.27 4.54
N TRP A 137 -4.94 -6.15 4.76
CA TRP A 137 -4.23 -5.42 3.72
C TRP A 137 -2.82 -5.99 3.54
N ARG A 138 -2.38 -6.15 2.30
CA ARG A 138 -1.00 -6.51 1.98
C ARG A 138 -0.53 -5.88 0.67
N TRP A 139 0.78 -5.73 0.55
CA TRP A 139 1.43 -5.44 -0.72
C TRP A 139 1.81 -6.74 -1.41
N GLN A 140 1.56 -6.84 -2.71
CA GLN A 140 2.14 -7.86 -3.59
C GLN A 140 2.86 -7.15 -4.72
N THR A 141 4.18 -7.28 -4.72
CA THR A 141 5.07 -6.44 -5.53
C THR A 141 4.83 -4.96 -5.18
N THR A 142 4.22 -4.17 -6.06
CA THR A 142 3.83 -2.78 -5.80
C THR A 142 2.35 -2.62 -5.57
N MET A 143 1.53 -3.64 -5.86
CA MET A 143 0.07 -3.53 -5.90
C MET A 143 -0.56 -3.83 -4.54
N LEU A 144 -1.58 -3.06 -4.18
CA LEU A 144 -2.31 -3.17 -2.92
C LEU A 144 -3.43 -4.20 -3.02
N TYR A 145 -3.44 -5.17 -2.13
CA TYR A 145 -4.49 -6.19 -2.02
C TYR A 145 -5.22 -6.08 -0.69
N TYR A 146 -6.49 -6.49 -0.72
CA TYR A 146 -7.30 -6.74 0.45
C TYR A 146 -7.85 -8.17 0.41
N ASP A 147 -7.42 -8.98 1.38
CA ASP A 147 -7.89 -10.36 1.52
C ASP A 147 -8.93 -10.45 2.64
N VAL A 148 -9.93 -11.30 2.44
CA VAL A 148 -10.91 -11.68 3.46
C VAL A 148 -10.74 -13.16 3.82
N PRO A 149 -11.17 -13.57 5.03
CA PRO A 149 -11.17 -14.97 5.43
C PRO A 149 -11.87 -15.86 4.40
N GLY A 150 -11.34 -17.09 4.25
CA GLY A 150 -11.79 -18.04 3.23
C GLY A 150 -11.07 -17.90 1.89
N GLY A 151 -9.90 -17.24 1.86
CA GLY A 151 -9.02 -17.20 0.68
C GLY A 151 -9.51 -16.31 -0.46
N ARG A 152 -10.53 -15.46 -0.22
CA ARG A 152 -11.02 -14.50 -1.21
C ARG A 152 -10.22 -13.21 -1.12
N SER A 153 -9.97 -12.58 -2.26
CA SER A 153 -9.23 -11.33 -2.37
C SER A 153 -9.94 -10.41 -3.35
N ASN A 154 -9.61 -9.12 -3.35
CA ASN A 154 -10.02 -8.21 -4.41
C ASN A 154 -9.15 -8.32 -5.67
N ASP A 155 -8.18 -9.24 -5.69
CA ASP A 155 -7.22 -9.47 -6.77
C ASP A 155 -6.40 -8.21 -7.15
N GLY A 156 -6.32 -7.24 -6.25
CA GLY A 156 -5.69 -5.94 -6.48
C GLY A 156 -6.50 -5.00 -7.39
N ILE A 157 -7.74 -5.37 -7.71
CA ILE A 157 -8.66 -4.62 -8.56
C ILE A 157 -9.53 -3.72 -7.69
N TYR A 158 -9.65 -2.47 -8.11
CA TYR A 158 -10.50 -1.45 -7.54
C TYR A 158 -11.34 -0.79 -8.64
N TYR A 159 -12.43 -0.15 -8.23
CA TYR A 159 -13.36 0.52 -9.12
C TYR A 159 -13.46 1.98 -8.72
N LEU A 160 -13.19 2.86 -9.66
CA LEU A 160 -13.43 4.30 -9.52
C LEU A 160 -14.81 4.61 -10.09
N CYS A 161 -15.77 4.87 -9.21
CA CYS A 161 -17.16 5.09 -9.60
C CYS A 161 -17.62 6.49 -9.20
N ARG A 162 -18.38 7.14 -10.07
CA ARG A 162 -19.08 8.38 -9.72
C ARG A 162 -20.34 8.04 -8.93
N THR A 163 -20.50 8.64 -7.77
CA THR A 163 -21.70 8.50 -6.94
C THR A 163 -22.78 9.50 -7.35
N GLU A 164 -23.99 9.37 -6.78
CA GLU A 164 -25.10 10.31 -6.99
C GLU A 164 -24.72 11.76 -6.64
N SER A 165 -23.80 11.94 -5.70
CA SER A 165 -23.25 13.26 -5.36
C SER A 165 -22.36 13.89 -6.44
N GLY A 166 -22.07 13.16 -7.53
CA GLY A 166 -21.12 13.55 -8.59
C GLY A 166 -19.65 13.30 -8.23
N LEU A 167 -19.36 12.95 -6.98
CA LEU A 167 -18.01 12.65 -6.50
C LEU A 167 -17.57 11.24 -6.89
N GLN A 168 -16.30 11.10 -7.25
CA GLN A 168 -15.66 9.81 -7.51
C GLN A 168 -15.21 9.14 -6.22
N ASN A 169 -15.58 7.89 -6.00
CA ASN A 169 -15.16 7.11 -4.84
C ASN A 169 -14.51 5.81 -5.29
N ILE A 170 -13.72 5.22 -4.39
CA ILE A 170 -13.05 3.95 -4.64
C ILE A 170 -13.81 2.81 -3.97
N PHE A 171 -14.13 1.82 -4.79
CA PHE A 171 -14.83 0.61 -4.42
C PHE A 171 -13.99 -0.63 -4.76
N MET A 172 -14.37 -1.76 -4.20
CA MET A 172 -13.81 -3.06 -4.55
C MET A 172 -14.86 -4.16 -4.35
N THR A 173 -14.56 -5.34 -4.88
CA THR A 173 -15.31 -6.58 -4.62
C THR A 173 -14.30 -7.70 -4.37
N THR A 174 -14.69 -8.71 -3.58
CA THR A 174 -13.90 -9.94 -3.37
C THR A 174 -14.42 -11.12 -4.20
N VAL A 175 -15.46 -10.86 -4.99
CA VAL A 175 -16.04 -11.82 -5.94
C VAL A 175 -15.86 -11.24 -7.33
N PRO A 176 -15.22 -11.95 -8.27
CA PRO A 176 -15.10 -11.50 -9.64
C PRO A 176 -16.48 -11.15 -10.21
N SER A 177 -16.63 -9.92 -10.69
CA SER A 177 -17.84 -9.40 -11.29
C SER A 177 -17.48 -8.53 -12.49
N PRO A 178 -18.36 -8.39 -13.49
CA PRO A 178 -18.16 -7.42 -14.55
C PRO A 178 -18.08 -6.00 -13.97
N THR A 179 -17.36 -5.11 -14.66
CA THR A 179 -17.29 -3.69 -14.29
C THR A 179 -18.67 -3.06 -14.34
N PRO A 180 -19.15 -2.44 -13.24
CA PRO A 180 -20.47 -1.81 -13.25
C PRO A 180 -20.52 -0.62 -14.21
N PRO A 181 -21.71 -0.29 -14.74
CA PRO A 181 -21.90 0.87 -15.60
C PRO A 181 -21.42 2.16 -14.93
N GLY A 182 -20.62 2.96 -15.62
CA GLY A 182 -20.11 4.24 -15.10
C GLY A 182 -18.92 4.14 -14.13
N CYS A 183 -18.38 2.93 -13.91
CA CYS A 183 -17.17 2.71 -13.15
C CYS A 183 -15.96 2.42 -14.05
N GLY A 184 -14.78 2.88 -13.63
CA GLY A 184 -13.50 2.53 -14.25
C GLY A 184 -12.71 1.56 -13.40
N ILE A 185 -12.09 0.54 -14.00
CA ILE A 185 -11.15 -0.34 -13.31
C ILE A 185 -9.85 0.42 -13.04
N THR A 186 -9.32 0.25 -11.83
CA THR A 186 -8.00 0.76 -11.44
C THR A 186 -7.28 -0.20 -10.49
N THR A 187 -5.95 -0.08 -10.45
CA THR A 187 -5.07 -0.76 -9.50
C THR A 187 -4.33 0.27 -8.66
N LEU A 188 -4.11 -0.03 -7.39
CA LEU A 188 -3.45 0.86 -6.44
C LEU A 188 -2.03 0.38 -6.18
N HIS A 189 -1.04 1.24 -6.40
CA HIS A 189 0.37 0.90 -6.35
C HIS A 189 1.18 1.79 -5.41
N SER A 190 2.08 1.18 -4.65
CA SER A 190 3.14 1.86 -3.92
C SER A 190 4.46 1.69 -4.66
N PHE A 191 5.07 2.80 -5.05
CA PHE A 191 6.41 2.84 -5.61
C PHE A 191 7.33 3.51 -4.59
N ILE A 192 7.57 2.82 -3.46
CA ILE A 192 8.73 3.19 -2.63
C ILE A 192 9.92 3.12 -3.59
N ARG A 193 10.51 4.28 -3.93
CA ARG A 193 11.71 4.31 -4.76
C ARG A 193 12.70 3.40 -4.06
N ALA A 194 12.93 2.21 -4.62
CA ALA A 194 14.18 1.52 -4.41
C ALA A 194 15.22 2.57 -4.81
N GLY A 195 15.92 3.13 -3.83
CA GLY A 195 17.12 3.91 -4.05
C GLY A 195 18.12 2.96 -4.70
N MET A 196 17.93 2.73 -5.99
CA MET A 196 18.76 1.90 -6.83
C MET A 196 20.05 2.69 -6.93
N LYS A 197 20.98 2.29 -6.08
CA LYS A 197 22.39 2.64 -6.09
C LYS A 197 22.89 2.37 -7.51
N ASP A 198 22.93 3.41 -8.35
CA ASP A 198 23.74 3.42 -9.57
C ASP A 198 25.21 3.39 -9.11
N ARG A 199 25.65 2.21 -8.65
CA ARG A 199 27.07 1.89 -8.52
C ARG A 199 27.53 1.48 -9.90
N ARG A 200 27.55 2.46 -10.82
CA ARG A 200 28.17 2.30 -12.11
C ARG A 200 29.64 2.00 -11.86
N ARG A 201 30.03 0.82 -12.33
CA ARG A 201 31.37 0.26 -12.39
C ARG A 201 32.41 1.35 -12.68
N THR A 202 33.23 1.67 -11.69
CA THR A 202 34.64 1.96 -11.93
C THR A 202 35.36 0.63 -11.83
N LEU A 203 35.54 -0.01 -12.99
CA LEU A 203 36.67 -0.90 -13.23
C LEU A 203 37.86 -0.01 -13.60
#